data_AF-A0A259DUU5-F1
#
_entry.id   AF-A0A259DUU5-F1
#
_cell.length_a   1.000
_cell.length_b   1.000
_cell.length_c   1.000
_cell.angle_alpha   90.00
_cell.angle_beta   90.00
_cell.angle_gamma   90.00
#
_symmetry.space_group_name_H-M   'P 1'
#
loop_
_entity.id
_entity.type
_entity.pdbx_description
1 polymer ?
#
loop_
_entity_poly.entity_id
_entity_poly.type
_entity_poly.pdbx_seq_one_letter_code
_entity_poly.pdbx_strand_id
1 'polypeptide(L)'
;MGILEALISPISAIIDKVIPDKEARDKAKLELLKLEGTQELEQIRTRMSAIVAEANSADPWTSRARPGFLYVMYIMILWSLPMGLIAAFRPEAAKGIAAGINGYLGGLPEPLYALFGTGYLGYTAARQWGKAKGSDR
;
A
#
# COMPACT_ATOMS: atom_id res chain seq x y z
N MET A 1 -18.22 5.97 1.49
CA MET A 1 -19.62 6.36 1.63
C MET A 1 -20.27 5.33 2.51
N GLY A 2 -20.09 5.56 3.80
CA GLY A 2 -20.20 4.57 4.85
C GLY A 2 -21.64 4.42 5.31
N ILE A 3 -21.92 3.28 5.90
CA ILE A 3 -23.18 2.96 6.59
C ILE A 3 -23.54 4.07 7.61
N LEU A 4 -22.56 4.84 8.09
CA LEU A 4 -22.71 5.97 9.02
C LEU A 4 -23.43 7.18 8.41
N GLU A 5 -23.05 7.65 7.22
CA GLU A 5 -23.78 8.73 6.50
C GLU A 5 -25.27 8.36 6.32
N ALA A 6 -25.54 7.08 6.05
CA ALA A 6 -26.88 6.54 5.91
C ALA A 6 -27.67 6.47 7.24
N LEU A 7 -26.98 6.37 8.39
CA LEU A 7 -27.59 6.33 9.72
C LEU A 7 -27.77 7.72 10.35
N ILE A 8 -26.98 8.71 9.92
CA ILE A 8 -27.05 10.09 10.43
C ILE A 8 -28.35 10.78 10.06
N SER A 9 -28.89 10.53 8.87
CA SER A 9 -30.17 11.10 8.45
C SER A 9 -31.34 10.59 9.33
N PRO A 10 -31.51 9.28 9.57
CA PRO A 10 -32.47 8.74 10.54
C PRO A 10 -32.26 9.24 11.97
N ILE A 11 -31.02 9.27 12.47
CA ILE A 11 -30.73 9.70 13.84
C ILE A 11 -31.01 11.20 14.01
N SER A 12 -30.66 12.03 13.01
CA SER A 12 -30.99 13.45 13.01
C SER A 12 -32.50 13.70 13.02
N ALA A 13 -33.27 12.89 12.29
CA ALA A 13 -34.74 12.96 12.29
C ALA A 13 -35.36 12.53 13.63
N ILE A 14 -34.71 11.60 14.36
CA ILE A 14 -35.10 11.22 15.72
C ILE A 14 -34.79 12.37 16.69
N ILE A 15 -33.60 12.99 16.61
CA ILE A 15 -33.24 14.16 17.42
C ILE A 15 -34.24 15.29 17.17
N ASP A 16 -34.68 15.51 15.92
CA ASP A 16 -35.70 16.50 15.57
C ASP A 16 -37.08 16.24 16.20
N LYS A 17 -37.44 14.98 16.44
CA LYS A 17 -38.71 14.58 17.06
C LYS A 17 -38.67 14.51 18.58
N VAL A 18 -37.51 14.19 19.15
CA VAL A 18 -37.34 13.91 20.58
C VAL A 18 -36.95 15.17 21.36
N ILE A 19 -36.21 16.10 20.74
CA ILE A 19 -35.74 17.32 21.39
C ILE A 19 -36.57 18.53 20.90
N PRO A 20 -37.53 19.02 21.70
CA PRO A 20 -38.37 20.16 21.34
C PRO A 20 -37.65 21.51 21.44
N ASP A 21 -36.61 21.61 22.28
CA ASP A 21 -35.79 22.81 22.41
C ASP A 21 -34.79 22.96 21.25
N LYS A 22 -34.77 24.14 20.62
CA LYS A 22 -33.99 24.40 19.40
C LYS A 22 -32.48 24.38 19.68
N GLU A 23 -32.05 24.96 20.79
CA GLU A 23 -30.62 25.02 21.14
C GLU A 23 -30.08 23.63 21.52
N ALA A 24 -30.82 22.87 22.33
CA ALA A 24 -30.43 21.51 22.70
C ALA A 24 -30.33 20.57 21.48
N ARG A 25 -31.22 20.74 20.49
CA ARG A 25 -31.23 19.95 19.26
C ARG A 25 -30.04 20.25 18.36
N ASP A 26 -29.73 21.53 18.14
CA ASP A 26 -28.61 21.94 17.31
C ASP A 26 -27.28 21.52 17.96
N LYS A 27 -27.19 21.56 19.30
CA LYS A 27 -26.06 21.03 20.07
C LYS A 27 -25.90 19.51 19.90
N ALA A 28 -26.99 18.74 19.97
CA ALA A 28 -26.97 17.29 19.79
C ALA A 28 -26.54 16.89 18.35
N LYS A 29 -26.98 17.62 17.32
CA LYS A 29 -26.54 17.41 15.93
C LYS A 29 -25.06 17.75 15.75
N LEU A 30 -24.57 18.81 16.38
CA LEU A 30 -23.16 19.18 16.36
C LEU A 30 -22.28 18.10 17.03
N GLU A 31 -22.77 17.52 18.12
CA GLU A 31 -22.08 16.44 18.83
C GLU A 31 -22.06 15.14 18.00
N LEU A 32 -23.16 14.82 17.31
CA LEU A 32 -23.23 13.70 16.35
C LEU A 32 -22.19 13.84 15.22
N LEU A 33 -22.09 15.02 14.60
CA LEU A 33 -21.11 15.31 13.55
C LEU A 33 -19.66 15.22 14.07
N LYS A 34 -19.40 15.68 15.29
CA LYS A 34 -18.08 15.54 15.93
C LYS A 34 -17.71 14.08 16.19
N LEU A 35 -18.66 13.25 16.64
CA LEU A 35 -18.45 11.82 16.86
C LEU A 35 -18.13 11.09 15.56
N GLU A 36 -18.87 11.38 14.47
CA GLU A 36 -18.55 10.86 13.14
C GLU A 36 -17.14 11.26 12.70
N GLY A 37 -16.81 12.56 12.77
CA GLY A 37 -15.49 13.05 12.39
C GLY A 37 -14.36 12.41 13.19
N THR A 38 -14.58 12.13 14.48
CA THR A 38 -13.59 11.45 15.34
C THR A 38 -13.42 9.98 14.95
N GLN A 39 -14.50 9.28 14.66
CA GLN A 39 -14.49 7.87 14.29
C GLN A 39 -13.91 7.65 12.89
N GLU A 40 -14.21 8.53 11.93
CA GLU A 40 -13.56 8.52 10.61
C GLU A 40 -12.06 8.72 10.72
N LEU A 41 -11.62 9.66 11.58
CA LEU A 41 -10.20 9.89 11.87
C LEU A 41 -9.55 8.65 12.48
N GLU A 42 -10.23 7.97 13.38
CA GLU A 42 -9.75 6.75 14.02
C GLU A 42 -9.65 5.58 13.02
N GLN A 43 -10.60 5.45 12.09
CA GLN A 43 -10.53 4.49 11.00
C GLN A 43 -9.36 4.78 10.05
N ILE A 44 -9.14 6.04 9.70
CA ILE A 44 -7.98 6.46 8.88
C ILE A 44 -6.68 6.14 9.62
N ARG A 45 -6.60 6.50 10.91
CA ARG A 45 -5.44 6.22 11.76
C ARG A 45 -5.16 4.72 11.87
N THR A 46 -6.19 3.90 11.99
CA THR A 46 -6.07 2.44 12.03
C THR A 46 -5.56 1.88 10.70
N ARG A 47 -6.05 2.38 9.56
CA ARG A 47 -5.53 1.99 8.24
C ARG A 47 -4.09 2.42 8.02
N MET A 48 -3.71 3.57 8.57
CA MET A 48 -2.33 4.08 8.49
C MET A 48 -1.41 3.52 9.56
N SER A 49 -1.91 2.91 10.64
CA SER A 49 -1.12 2.49 11.79
C SER A 49 -0.03 1.50 11.40
N ALA A 50 -0.38 0.50 10.59
CA ALA A 50 0.58 -0.48 10.05
C ALA A 50 1.64 0.19 9.17
N ILE A 51 1.28 1.25 8.45
CA ILE A 51 2.20 2.02 7.60
C ILE A 51 3.19 2.82 8.43
N VAL A 52 2.68 3.51 9.44
CA VAL A 52 3.48 4.34 10.35
C VAL A 52 4.35 3.46 11.24
N ALA A 53 3.87 2.30 11.67
CA ALA A 53 4.63 1.33 12.45
C ALA A 53 5.79 0.73 11.63
N GLU A 54 5.55 0.35 10.37
CA GLU A 54 6.60 -0.14 9.47
C GLU A 54 7.65 0.95 9.19
N ALA A 55 7.20 2.17 8.89
CA ALA A 55 8.09 3.30 8.62
C ALA A 55 8.93 3.74 9.84
N ASN A 56 8.39 3.61 11.06
CA ASN A 56 9.12 3.89 12.31
C ASN A 56 9.93 2.70 12.83
N SER A 57 9.97 1.58 12.10
CA SER A 57 10.83 0.46 12.48
C SER A 57 12.30 0.88 12.48
N ALA A 58 13.02 0.54 13.55
CA ALA A 58 14.45 0.80 13.67
C ALA A 58 15.28 0.00 12.64
N ASP A 59 14.72 -1.08 12.10
CA ASP A 59 15.35 -1.87 11.04
C ASP A 59 15.23 -1.17 9.66
N PRO A 60 16.36 -0.89 8.97
CA PRO A 60 16.36 -0.21 7.67
C PRO A 60 15.66 -0.99 6.55
N TRP A 61 15.63 -2.32 6.62
CA TRP A 61 14.98 -3.15 5.60
C TRP A 61 13.45 -3.12 5.73
N THR A 62 12.95 -3.18 6.96
CA THR A 62 11.52 -3.07 7.27
C THR A 62 10.99 -1.68 6.94
N SER A 63 11.68 -0.63 7.37
CA SER A 63 11.25 0.76 7.12
C SER A 63 11.27 1.17 5.64
N ARG A 64 12.08 0.48 4.81
CA ARG A 64 12.24 0.76 3.38
C ARG A 64 11.67 -0.34 2.47
N ALA A 65 10.87 -1.25 3.01
CA ALA A 65 10.33 -2.37 2.22
C ALA A 65 9.51 -1.89 1.01
N ARG A 66 8.68 -0.86 1.18
CA ARG A 66 7.83 -0.30 0.11
C ARG A 66 8.61 0.36 -1.04
N PRO A 67 9.58 1.27 -0.79
CA PRO A 67 10.42 1.79 -1.86
C PRO A 67 11.45 0.76 -2.37
N GLY A 68 11.62 -0.38 -1.71
CA GLY A 68 12.64 -1.39 -2.04
C GLY A 68 12.60 -1.85 -3.50
N PHE A 69 11.42 -2.10 -4.05
CA PHE A 69 11.28 -2.47 -5.46
C PHE A 69 11.82 -1.38 -6.40
N LEU A 70 11.48 -0.12 -6.13
CA LEU A 70 11.95 1.02 -6.92
C LEU A 70 13.48 1.13 -6.88
N TYR A 71 14.09 0.88 -5.72
CA TYR A 71 15.55 0.88 -5.59
C TYR A 71 16.21 -0.22 -6.42
N VAL A 72 15.62 -1.43 -6.47
CA VAL A 72 16.12 -2.50 -7.35
C VAL A 72 16.05 -2.09 -8.82
N MET A 73 14.93 -1.48 -9.25
CA MET A 73 14.79 -0.99 -10.62
C MET A 73 15.82 0.10 -10.95
N TYR A 74 16.09 1.01 -10.02
CA TYR A 74 17.12 2.03 -10.18
C TYR A 74 18.52 1.41 -10.29
N ILE A 75 18.84 0.41 -9.47
CA ILE A 75 20.11 -0.30 -9.59
C ILE A 75 20.24 -0.96 -10.97
N MET A 76 19.21 -1.65 -11.45
CA MET A 76 19.22 -2.28 -12.78
C MET A 76 19.44 -1.27 -13.91
N ILE A 77 18.78 -0.11 -13.85
CA ILE A 77 18.92 0.95 -14.87
C ILE A 77 20.29 1.61 -14.77
N LEU A 78 20.71 2.00 -13.57
CA LEU A 78 21.99 2.69 -13.35
C LEU A 78 23.19 1.80 -13.62
N TRP A 79 23.03 0.47 -13.57
CA TRP A 79 24.07 -0.48 -14.00
C TRP A 79 24.47 -0.32 -15.47
N SER A 80 23.62 0.31 -16.30
CA SER A 80 23.97 0.66 -17.68
C SER A 80 25.12 1.67 -17.78
N LEU A 81 25.29 2.55 -16.78
CA LEU A 81 26.35 3.58 -16.79
C LEU A 81 27.76 2.98 -16.70
N PRO A 82 28.11 2.15 -15.69
CA PRO A 82 29.43 1.52 -15.66
C PRO A 82 29.64 0.58 -16.84
N MET A 83 28.59 -0.12 -17.30
CA MET A 83 28.69 -0.95 -18.50
C MET A 83 28.96 -0.14 -19.76
N GLY A 84 28.36 1.05 -19.89
CA GLY A 84 28.62 1.98 -21.00
C GLY A 84 30.06 2.49 -20.99
N LEU A 85 30.60 2.82 -19.80
CA LEU A 85 32.02 3.16 -19.64
C LEU A 85 32.94 2.01 -20.06
N ILE A 86 32.67 0.79 -19.60
CA ILE A 86 33.46 -0.39 -20.00
C ILE A 86 33.36 -0.60 -21.51
N ALA A 87 32.18 -0.46 -22.11
CA ALA A 87 31.98 -0.60 -23.55
C ALA A 87 32.79 0.43 -24.36
N ALA A 88 32.92 1.67 -23.87
CA ALA A 88 33.69 2.72 -24.52
C ALA A 88 35.20 2.41 -24.58
N PHE A 89 35.77 1.81 -23.53
CA PHE A 89 37.21 1.52 -23.45
C PHE A 89 37.59 0.09 -23.82
N ARG A 90 36.69 -0.89 -23.60
CA ARG A 90 36.90 -2.32 -23.81
C ARG A 90 35.61 -3.01 -24.31
N PRO A 91 35.25 -2.83 -25.58
CA PRO A 91 33.99 -3.33 -26.14
C PRO A 91 33.85 -4.85 -26.06
N GLU A 92 34.93 -5.60 -26.29
CA GLU A 92 34.88 -7.08 -26.22
C GLU A 92 34.63 -7.59 -24.80
N ALA A 93 35.20 -6.93 -23.79
CA ALA A 93 34.92 -7.27 -22.40
C ALA A 93 33.46 -6.98 -22.03
N ALA A 94 32.92 -5.85 -22.48
CA ALA A 94 31.52 -5.49 -22.27
C ALA A 94 30.56 -6.53 -22.90
N LYS A 95 30.85 -6.99 -24.13
CA LYS A 95 30.08 -8.06 -24.79
C LYS A 95 30.14 -9.37 -24.00
N GLY A 96 31.33 -9.77 -23.54
CA GLY A 96 31.50 -10.97 -22.73
C GLY A 96 30.70 -10.94 -21.42
N ILE A 97 30.73 -9.81 -20.72
CA ILE A 97 29.92 -9.60 -19.50
C ILE A 97 28.43 -9.68 -19.81
N ALA A 98 27.96 -8.98 -20.85
CA ALA A 98 26.55 -8.99 -21.25
C ALA A 98 26.08 -10.39 -21.66
N ALA A 99 26.90 -11.13 -22.41
CA ALA A 99 26.59 -12.51 -22.80
C ALA A 99 26.52 -13.44 -21.57
N GLY A 100 27.43 -13.30 -20.62
CA GLY A 100 27.41 -14.07 -19.37
C GLY A 100 26.17 -13.79 -18.53
N ILE A 101 25.79 -12.52 -18.36
CA ILE A 101 24.58 -12.12 -17.62
C ILE A 101 23.32 -12.66 -18.30
N ASN A 102 23.18 -12.48 -19.61
CA ASN A 102 22.03 -12.98 -20.35
C ASN A 102 21.97 -14.52 -20.34
N GLY A 103 23.11 -15.20 -20.44
CA GLY A 103 23.19 -16.65 -20.33
C GLY A 103 22.77 -17.16 -18.96
N TYR A 104 23.21 -16.51 -17.88
CA TYR A 104 22.80 -16.86 -16.52
C TYR A 104 21.29 -16.64 -16.30
N LEU A 105 20.79 -15.45 -16.63
CA LEU A 105 19.37 -15.11 -16.43
C LEU A 105 18.45 -15.94 -17.35
N GLY A 106 18.84 -16.16 -18.60
CA GLY A 106 18.09 -17.00 -19.54
C GLY A 106 18.18 -18.50 -19.23
N GLY A 107 19.19 -18.91 -18.46
CA GLY A 107 19.32 -20.29 -17.96
C GLY A 107 18.40 -20.60 -16.76
N LEU A 108 17.80 -19.57 -16.13
CA LEU A 108 16.85 -19.77 -15.05
C LEU A 108 15.51 -20.28 -15.61
N PRO A 109 14.96 -21.41 -15.12
CA PRO A 109 13.71 -21.95 -15.62
C PRO A 109 12.55 -20.96 -15.49
N GLU A 110 11.80 -20.77 -16.58
CA GLU A 110 10.57 -19.97 -16.59
C GLU A 110 9.58 -20.31 -15.45
N PRO A 111 9.41 -21.59 -15.05
CA PRO A 111 8.56 -21.94 -13.91
C PRO A 111 8.94 -21.25 -12.59
N LEU A 112 10.21 -20.88 -12.37
CA LEU A 112 10.61 -20.12 -11.17
C LEU A 112 10.08 -18.69 -11.22
N TYR A 113 10.13 -18.04 -12.38
CA TYR A 113 9.56 -16.71 -12.58
C TYR A 113 8.03 -16.74 -12.47
N ALA A 114 7.40 -17.77 -13.03
CA ALA A 114 5.96 -17.99 -12.91
C ALA A 114 5.57 -18.22 -11.44
N LEU A 115 6.31 -19.03 -10.68
CA LEU A 115 6.08 -19.24 -9.25
C LEU A 115 6.22 -17.95 -8.45
N PHE A 116 7.25 -17.14 -8.73
CA PHE A 116 7.45 -15.85 -8.07
C PHE A 116 6.28 -14.89 -8.37
N GLY A 117 5.91 -14.74 -9.66
CA GLY A 117 4.81 -13.89 -10.09
C GLY A 117 3.45 -14.33 -9.53
N THR A 118 3.16 -15.63 -9.57
CA THR A 118 1.93 -16.21 -9.02
C THR A 118 1.87 -16.10 -7.49
N GLY A 119 2.99 -16.24 -6.78
CA GLY A 119 3.05 -15.99 -5.33
C GLY A 119 2.75 -14.54 -4.97
N TYR A 120 3.33 -13.59 -5.72
CA TYR A 120 3.12 -12.16 -5.50
C TYR A 120 1.67 -11.73 -5.78
N LEU A 121 1.10 -12.18 -6.91
CA LEU A 121 -0.29 -11.91 -7.28
C LEU A 121 -1.27 -12.68 -6.38
N GLY A 122 -0.95 -13.92 -6.03
CA GLY A 122 -1.75 -14.76 -5.13
C GLY A 122 -1.89 -14.15 -3.75
N TYR A 123 -0.81 -13.60 -3.18
CA TYR A 123 -0.86 -12.90 -1.88
C TYR A 123 -1.78 -11.66 -1.92
N THR A 124 -1.66 -10.85 -2.98
CA THR A 124 -2.52 -9.67 -3.14
C THR A 124 -3.98 -10.07 -3.33
N ALA A 125 -4.27 -11.08 -4.14
CA ALA A 125 -5.61 -11.63 -4.34
C ALA A 125 -6.20 -12.20 -3.04
N ALA A 126 -5.43 -13.00 -2.28
CA ALA A 126 -5.88 -13.57 -1.01
C ALA A 126 -6.21 -12.47 0.02
N ARG A 127 -5.39 -11.42 0.09
CA ARG A 127 -5.61 -10.28 0.98
C ARG A 127 -6.83 -9.44 0.60
N GLN A 128 -7.07 -9.24 -0.71
CA GLN A 128 -8.28 -8.55 -1.18
C GLN A 128 -9.53 -9.40 -0.95
N TRP A 129 -9.43 -10.72 -1.13
CA TRP A 129 -10.52 -11.64 -0.85
C TRP A 129 -10.90 -11.67 0.63
N GLY A 130 -9.91 -11.68 1.55
CA GLY A 130 -10.13 -11.58 2.99
C GLY A 130 -10.86 -10.29 3.40
N LYS A 131 -10.50 -9.16 2.80
CA LYS A 131 -11.20 -7.87 2.98
C LYS A 131 -12.63 -7.92 2.47
N ALA A 132 -12.85 -8.47 1.28
CA ALA A 132 -14.18 -8.57 0.68
C ALA A 132 -15.12 -9.49 1.49
N LYS A 133 -14.59 -10.55 2.12
CA LYS A 133 -15.33 -11.45 3.01
C LYS A 133 -15.43 -10.99 4.45
N GLY A 134 -14.80 -9.87 4.82
CA GLY A 134 -14.86 -9.31 6.18
C GLY A 134 -14.11 -10.12 7.25
N SER A 135 -13.24 -11.06 6.85
CA SER A 135 -12.41 -11.84 7.80
C SER A 135 -11.16 -11.07 8.25
N ASP A 136 -10.79 -10.03 7.50
CA ASP A 136 -9.63 -9.16 7.73
C ASP A 136 -10.18 -7.77 8.08
N ARG A 137 -10.60 -7.57 9.33
CA ARG A 137 -10.97 -6.27 9.91
C ARG A 137 -9.86 -5.80 10.84
#